data_AF-A0A9E2IBX4-F1
#
_entry.id   AF-A0A9E2IBX4-F1
#
_cell.length_a   1.000
_cell.length_b   1.000
_cell.length_c   1.000
_cell.angle_alpha   90.00
_cell.angle_beta   90.00
_cell.angle_gamma   90.00
#
_symmetry.space_group_name_H-M   'P 1'
#
loop_
_entity.id
_entity.type
_entity.pdbx_description
1 polymer ?
#
loop_
_entity_poly.entity_id
_entity_poly.type
_entity_poly.pdbx_seq_one_letter_code
_entity_poly.pdbx_strand_id
1 'polypeptide(L)' 'MSGFKGLYDKYKVIRKETGEEVDGAFVLRPVTDTAAWLAAMFYSYLTHNPRLGRELRKWLVGLDERGRKSLR' A
#
# COMPACT_ATOMS: atom_id res chain seq x y z
N MET A 1 16.34 -27.99 10.44
CA MET A 1 15.17 -27.44 9.73
C MET A 1 15.16 -25.94 9.93
N SER A 2 15.58 -25.17 8.91
CA SER A 2 15.59 -23.71 8.94
C SER A 2 14.15 -23.20 8.87
N GLY A 3 13.57 -22.84 10.01
CA GLY A 3 12.26 -22.22 10.07
C GLY A 3 12.31 -20.89 9.34
N PHE A 4 11.66 -20.81 8.17
CA PHE A 4 11.26 -19.54 7.61
C PHE A 4 10.33 -18.89 8.64
N LYS A 5 10.88 -18.03 9.50
CA LYS A 5 10.07 -17.09 10.27
C LYS A 5 9.34 -16.25 9.22
N GLY A 6 8.06 -16.55 9.00
CA GLY A 6 7.21 -15.84 8.04
C GLY A 6 7.28 -14.32 8.28
N LEU A 7 6.84 -13.54 7.30
CA LEU A 7 6.71 -12.09 7.44
C LEU A 7 6.08 -11.78 8.80
N TYR A 8 6.83 -11.12 9.68
CA TYR A 8 6.35 -10.69 10.99
C TYR A 8 4.96 -10.07 10.85
N ASP A 9 4.06 -10.42 11.76
CA ASP A 9 2.69 -9.91 11.80
C ASP A 9 2.73 -8.43 12.18
N LYS A 10 3.01 -7.57 11.20
CA LYS A 10 3.28 -6.13 11.40
C LYS A 10 1.99 -5.34 11.54
N TYR A 11 0.90 -5.82 10.96
CA TYR A 11 -0.36 -5.11 10.89
C TYR A 11 -1.54 -6.05 11.05
N LYS A 12 -2.37 -5.79 12.05
CA LYS A 12 -3.69 -6.40 12.20
C LYS A 12 -4.71 -5.53 11.47
N VAL A 13 -5.40 -6.09 10.48
CA VAL A 13 -6.46 -5.39 9.73
C VAL A 13 -7.81 -5.85 10.28
N ILE A 14 -8.66 -4.92 10.70
CA ILE A 14 -9.96 -5.23 11.31
C ILE A 14 -11.06 -4.56 10.48
N ARG A 15 -12.10 -5.31 10.12
CA ARG A 15 -13.32 -4.74 9.53
C ARG A 15 -14.03 -3.91 10.58
N LYS A 16 -14.11 -2.61 10.36
CA LYS A 16 -14.71 -1.69 11.34
C LYS A 16 -16.18 -2.02 11.66
N GLU A 17 -16.91 -2.56 10.68
CA GLU A 17 -18.34 -2.86 10.81
C GLU A 17 -18.61 -4.15 11.59
N THR A 18 -17.76 -5.18 11.44
CA THR A 18 -17.99 -6.50 12.04
C THR A 18 -17.05 -6.81 13.20
N GLY A 19 -15.95 -6.06 13.35
CA GLY A 19 -14.90 -6.34 14.34
C GLY A 19 -14.00 -7.53 13.97
N GLU A 20 -14.22 -8.15 12.80
CA GLU A 20 -13.48 -9.33 12.38
C GLU A 20 -12.11 -8.97 11.79
N GLU A 21 -11.13 -9.81 12.08
CA GLU A 21 -9.81 -9.73 11.49
C GLU A 21 -9.84 -10.15 10.02
N VAL A 22 -9.15 -9.37 9.18
CA VAL A 22 -8.99 -9.67 7.77
C VAL A 22 -7.65 -10.39 7.59
N ASP A 23 -7.72 -11.67 7.29
CA ASP A 23 -6.56 -12.45 6.89
C ASP A 23 -6.18 -12.19 5.41
N GLY A 24 -4.90 -12.38 5.08
CA GLY A 24 -4.37 -12.18 3.71
C GLY A 24 -4.33 -10.73 3.22
N ALA A 25 -4.43 -9.75 4.13
CA ALA A 25 -4.34 -8.33 3.79
C ALA A 25 -2.88 -7.83 3.82
N PHE A 26 -2.54 -6.95 2.88
CA PHE A 26 -1.26 -6.25 2.88
C PHE A 26 -1.48 -4.74 3.06
N VAL A 27 -0.80 -4.15 4.03
CA VAL A 27 -0.80 -2.70 4.25
C VAL A 27 0.37 -2.09 3.49
N LEU A 28 0.06 -1.32 2.45
CA LEU A 28 1.05 -0.55 1.70
C LEU A 28 1.29 0.80 2.38
N ARG A 29 2.56 1.21 2.48
CA ARG A 29 2.96 2.55 2.97
C ARG A 29 3.75 3.32 1.90
N PRO A 30 3.09 3.81 0.83
CA PRO A 30 3.79 4.38 -0.34
C PRO A 30 4.65 5.62 -0.06
N VAL A 31 4.50 6.27 1.10
CA VAL A 31 5.30 7.45 1.49
C VAL A 31 6.70 7.05 1.94
N THR A 32 6.82 5.95 2.67
CA THR A 32 8.08 5.52 3.32
C THR A 32 8.62 4.21 2.78
N ASP A 33 7.88 3.55 1.89
CA ASP A 33 8.24 2.28 1.28
C ASP A 33 8.13 2.40 -0.26
N THR A 34 9.28 2.41 -0.92
CA THR A 34 9.39 2.51 -2.38
C THR A 34 8.77 1.30 -3.08
N ALA A 35 8.87 0.09 -2.52
CA ALA A 35 8.27 -1.09 -3.11
C ALA A 35 6.74 -0.99 -3.07
N ALA A 36 6.19 -0.47 -1.96
CA ALA A 36 4.76 -0.20 -1.84
C ALA A 36 4.27 0.86 -2.84
N TRP A 37 5.06 1.92 -3.06
CA TRP A 37 4.76 2.93 -4.08
C TRP A 37 4.75 2.34 -5.49
N LEU A 38 5.79 1.57 -5.84
CA LEU A 38 5.90 0.93 -7.15
C LEU A 38 4.76 -0.06 -7.40
N ALA A 39 4.44 -0.91 -6.43
CA ALA A 39 3.33 -1.86 -6.55
C ALA A 39 2.00 -1.14 -6.82
N ALA A 40 1.70 -0.07 -6.09
CA ALA A 40 0.50 0.73 -6.31
C ALA A 40 0.51 1.44 -7.67
N MET A 41 1.67 1.95 -8.10
CA MET A 41 1.84 2.59 -9.41
C MET A 41 1.58 1.59 -10.54
N PHE A 42 2.17 0.38 -10.49
CA PHE A 42 1.92 -0.68 -11.46
C PHE A 42 0.45 -1.10 -11.50
N TYR A 43 -0.16 -1.31 -10.33
CA TYR A 43 -1.58 -1.64 -10.26
C TYR A 43 -2.47 -0.58 -10.92
N SER A 44 -2.11 0.71 -10.80
CA SER A 44 -2.85 1.80 -11.44
C SER A 44 -2.90 1.71 -12.99
N TYR A 45 -1.93 1.02 -13.60
CA TYR A 45 -1.88 0.77 -15.05
C TYR A 45 -2.58 -0.53 -15.45
N LEU A 46 -2.59 -1.53 -14.57
CA LEU A 46 -3.17 -2.86 -14.84
C LEU A 46 -4.67 -2.95 -14.54
N THR A 47 -5.19 -2.10 -13.64
CA THR A 47 -6.60 -2.16 -13.23
C THR A 47 -7.55 -1.87 -14.39
N HIS A 48 -8.63 -2.65 -14.48
CA HIS A 48 -9.69 -2.44 -15.47
C HIS A 48 -10.61 -1.24 -15.15
N ASN A 49 -10.45 -0.61 -13.98
CA ASN A 49 -11.22 0.58 -13.61
C ASN A 49 -10.42 1.86 -13.95
N PRO A 50 -10.72 2.55 -15.05
CA PRO A 50 -9.93 3.70 -15.51
C PRO A 50 -10.00 4.90 -14.56
N ARG A 51 -11.10 5.06 -13.81
CA ARG A 51 -11.22 6.10 -12.78
C ARG A 51 -10.27 5.79 -11.63
N LEU A 52 -10.29 4.56 -11.12
CA LEU A 52 -9.41 4.13 -10.04
C LEU A 52 -7.93 4.30 -10.43
N GLY A 53 -7.55 3.85 -11.63
CA GLY A 53 -6.17 3.99 -12.10
C GLY A 53 -5.69 5.45 -12.16
N ARG A 54 -6.54 6.36 -12.65
CA ARG A 54 -6.23 7.80 -12.71
C ARG A 54 -6.07 8.42 -11.32
N GLU A 55 -7.01 8.13 -10.42
CA GLU A 55 -6.99 8.66 -9.05
C GLU A 55 -5.79 8.12 -8.26
N LEU A 56 -5.45 6.84 -8.42
CA LEU A 56 -4.25 6.24 -7.80
C LEU A 56 -2.97 6.95 -8.25
N ARG A 57 -2.79 7.19 -9.55
CA ARG A 57 -1.60 7.91 -10.05
C ARG A 57 -1.51 9.32 -9.49
N LYS A 58 -2.62 10.06 -9.53
CA LYS A 58 -2.68 11.44 -8.99
C LYS A 58 -2.31 11.46 -7.50
N TRP A 59 -2.87 10.53 -6.73
CA TRP A 59 -2.58 10.39 -5.32
C TRP A 59 -1.11 10.04 -5.05
N LEU A 60 -0.55 9.06 -5.75
CA LEU A 60 0.85 8.61 -5.60
C LEU A 60 1.88 9.69 -5.94
N VAL A 61 1.65 10.45 -7.01
CA VAL A 61 2.50 11.60 -7.37
C VAL A 61 2.43 12.66 -6.27
N GLY A 62 1.23 12.97 -5.78
CA GLY A 62 1.06 13.91 -4.67
C GLY A 62 1.71 13.45 -3.36
N LEU A 63 1.84 12.13 -3.13
CA LEU A 63 2.58 11.63 -1.96
C LEU A 63 4.08 11.85 -2.09
N ASP A 64 4.68 11.63 -3.26
CA ASP A 64 6.12 11.87 -3.50
C ASP A 64 6.47 13.36 -3.29
N GLU A 65 5.62 14.25 -3.80
CA GLU A 65 5.78 15.70 -3.61
C GLU A 65 5.69 16.12 -2.13
N ARG A 66 4.84 15.46 -1.34
CA ARG A 66 4.72 15.73 0.11
C ARG A 66 5.87 15.11 0.91
N GLY A 67 6.28 13.89 0.57
CA GLY A 67 7.39 13.18 1.23
C GLY A 67 8.75 13.85 1.01
N ARG A 68 9.01 14.38 -0.20
CA ARG A 68 10.23 15.15 -0.49
C ARG A 68 10.29 16.50 0.23
N LYS A 69 9.14 17.08 0.59
CA LYS A 69 9.08 18.32 1.37
C LYS A 69 9.33 18.10 2.86
N SER A 70 9.02 16.92 3.42
CA SER A 70 9.28 16.59 4.83
C SER A 70 10.73 16.23 5.16
N LEU A 71 11.61 16.13 4.16
CA LEU A 71 13.04 15.82 4.30
C LEU A 71 13.94 17.06 4.06
N ARG A 72 13.36 18.26 4.00
CA ARG A 72 14.08 19.53 3.86
C ARG A 72 13.86 20.42 5.07
#